data_AF-A0A4Y9ZWD8-F1
#
_entry.id   AF-A0A4Y9ZWD8-F1
#
_cell.length_a   1.000
_cell.length_b   1.000
_cell.length_c   1.000
_cell.angle_alpha   90.00
_cell.angle_beta   90.00
_cell.angle_gamma   90.00
#
_symmetry.space_group_name_H-M   'P 1'
#
loop_
_entity.id
_entity.type
_entity.pdbx_description
1 polymer ?
#
loop_
_entity_poly.entity_id
_entity_poly.type
_entity_poly.pdbx_seq_one_letter_code
_entity_poly.pdbx_strand_id
1 'polypeptide(L)'
;EIHSRLQRHVKHRLQGVKAGKGLDWATAEAMAFGSLMLEGCDVRISGQDVGRGTFSQRHAMLVDQKSEAVVVPLNAELQSKGRLELANSSLSEMAVMGFEFGVSWERPNMLPIWEAQFGDFFNGAQVIIDTFISSAETKWLKQSGIVLLLPHGLDGAGPEHSSSRMERMLQLSDDPYVPNESGALANVNMHVVFPTTPAQYFHLLRRQIKRNFRKPLIVAAPKGLLRLPAASSPIAGFEPSLKFKPVLDDPAGNQQTAERVVLVSGKVYYDLAKERQARGLEKRVALVRVEELSPFPFGELERVLEAYANGTEIRWVQEEPRNQGAYGHVAPRLGWVLRKLGRDASAVKYVGRCEAPMPAPGVGKAHRACPARSIDPSAVAPLDMTTKTQTSHSSFFPRIGFRSASKGAPAPPPPQQPPDDDDDWFTPYNGPYEVPTDMQHPHPGDRDSWGAGLHSAMQNEDVLPGPEYEQRDGGQGQGEGRGGSIRRRNTHGRARAASTVPPAPLSRLASRGNRPKMWSPARPKSLS
;
A
#
# COMPACT_ATOMS: atom_id res chain seq x y z
N GLU A 1 -26.47 10.92 -18.07
CA GLU A 1 -25.43 11.40 -19.01
C GLU A 1 -24.06 11.37 -18.34
N ILE A 2 -23.14 10.54 -18.85
CA ILE A 2 -21.75 10.51 -18.35
C ILE A 2 -20.90 11.56 -19.05
N HIS A 3 -19.91 12.10 -18.35
CA HIS A 3 -18.97 13.07 -18.91
C HIS A 3 -18.26 12.50 -20.17
N SER A 4 -18.10 13.31 -21.22
CA SER A 4 -17.56 12.89 -22.53
C SER A 4 -16.16 12.24 -22.44
N ARG A 5 -15.30 12.71 -21.54
CA ARG A 5 -13.99 12.07 -21.28
C ARG A 5 -14.10 10.65 -20.73
N LEU A 6 -15.15 10.32 -19.97
CA LEU A 6 -15.38 8.97 -19.45
C LEU A 6 -15.88 8.01 -20.51
N GLN A 7 -16.54 8.49 -21.57
CA GLN A 7 -16.90 7.65 -22.70
C GLN A 7 -15.66 6.98 -23.32
N ARG A 8 -14.50 7.67 -23.33
CA ARG A 8 -13.23 7.08 -23.77
C ARG A 8 -12.74 5.97 -22.84
N HIS A 9 -12.84 6.17 -21.53
CA HIS A 9 -12.51 5.16 -20.53
C HIS A 9 -13.37 3.89 -20.72
N VAL A 10 -14.69 4.05 -20.85
CA VAL A 10 -15.62 2.94 -21.10
C VAL A 10 -15.32 2.25 -22.42
N LYS A 11 -15.13 3.01 -23.51
CA LYS A 11 -14.83 2.47 -24.84
C LYS A 11 -13.53 1.65 -24.83
N HIS A 12 -12.48 2.16 -24.20
CA HIS A 12 -11.19 1.44 -24.09
C HIS A 12 -11.35 0.12 -23.35
N ARG A 13 -12.03 0.12 -22.20
CA ARG A 13 -12.31 -1.11 -21.44
C ARG A 13 -13.10 -2.13 -22.27
N LEU A 14 -14.17 -1.71 -22.93
CA LEU A 14 -14.96 -2.58 -23.80
C LEU A 14 -14.16 -3.17 -24.95
N GLN A 15 -13.27 -2.38 -25.56
CA GLN A 15 -12.40 -2.85 -26.65
C GLN A 15 -11.39 -3.88 -26.16
N GLY A 16 -10.73 -3.63 -25.01
CA GLY A 16 -9.77 -4.56 -24.44
C GLY A 16 -10.40 -5.90 -24.07
N VAL A 17 -11.59 -5.87 -23.45
CA VAL A 17 -12.36 -7.09 -23.12
C VAL A 17 -12.77 -7.84 -24.38
N LYS A 18 -13.34 -7.16 -25.39
CA LYS A 18 -13.75 -7.80 -26.65
C LYS A 18 -12.57 -8.40 -27.42
N ALA A 19 -11.41 -7.75 -27.39
CA ALA A 19 -10.20 -8.21 -28.06
C ALA A 19 -9.42 -9.27 -27.26
N GLY A 20 -9.77 -9.49 -25.98
CA GLY A 20 -9.06 -10.40 -25.09
C GLY A 20 -7.62 -9.97 -24.73
N LYS A 21 -7.24 -8.71 -25.00
CA LYS A 21 -5.88 -8.18 -24.79
C LYS A 21 -5.90 -6.72 -24.39
N GLY A 22 -4.84 -6.27 -23.73
CA GLY A 22 -4.71 -4.86 -23.32
C GLY A 22 -5.56 -4.50 -22.11
N LEU A 23 -5.88 -5.46 -21.22
CA LEU A 23 -6.62 -5.19 -20.00
C LEU A 23 -5.71 -4.42 -19.04
N ASP A 24 -6.14 -3.21 -18.69
CA ASP A 24 -5.43 -2.32 -17.77
C ASP A 24 -5.70 -2.65 -16.30
N TRP A 25 -5.01 -1.94 -15.41
CA TRP A 25 -5.05 -2.18 -13.96
C TRP A 25 -6.46 -2.04 -13.38
N ALA A 26 -7.18 -0.98 -13.75
CA ALA A 26 -8.52 -0.71 -13.26
C ALA A 26 -9.56 -1.70 -13.81
N THR A 27 -9.34 -2.22 -15.01
CA THR A 27 -10.19 -3.30 -15.56
C THR A 27 -9.98 -4.60 -14.81
N ALA A 28 -8.73 -4.98 -14.52
CA ALA A 28 -8.43 -6.14 -13.68
C ALA A 28 -8.99 -6.01 -12.26
N GLU A 29 -8.92 -4.82 -11.67
CA GLU A 29 -9.54 -4.52 -10.37
C GLU A 29 -11.05 -4.74 -10.38
N ALA A 30 -11.74 -4.17 -11.39
CA ALA A 30 -13.19 -4.35 -11.54
C ALA A 30 -13.58 -5.81 -11.77
N MET A 31 -12.76 -6.58 -12.50
CA MET A 31 -12.96 -8.02 -12.66
C MET A 31 -12.77 -8.78 -11.34
N ALA A 32 -11.78 -8.40 -10.52
CA ALA A 32 -11.57 -9.02 -9.20
C ALA A 32 -12.76 -8.75 -8.28
N PHE A 33 -13.22 -7.50 -8.21
CA PHE A 33 -14.39 -7.13 -7.41
C PHE A 33 -15.64 -7.85 -7.90
N GLY A 34 -15.95 -7.75 -9.19
CA GLY A 34 -17.15 -8.38 -9.75
C GLY A 34 -17.17 -9.90 -9.59
N SER A 35 -16.04 -10.58 -9.80
CA SER A 35 -15.97 -12.03 -9.61
C SER A 35 -16.18 -12.45 -8.15
N LEU A 36 -15.66 -11.71 -7.18
CA LEU A 36 -15.92 -11.95 -5.76
C LEU A 36 -17.38 -11.67 -5.38
N MET A 37 -17.96 -10.60 -5.92
CA MET A 37 -19.37 -10.26 -5.69
C MET A 37 -20.32 -11.34 -6.20
N LEU A 38 -20.07 -11.88 -7.40
CA LEU A 38 -20.83 -13.01 -7.96
C LEU A 38 -20.76 -14.25 -7.07
N GLU A 39 -19.65 -14.45 -6.37
CA GLU A 39 -19.44 -15.54 -5.41
C GLU A 39 -20.05 -15.24 -4.03
N GLY A 40 -20.71 -14.09 -3.85
CA GLY A 40 -21.39 -13.71 -2.61
C GLY A 40 -20.48 -13.03 -1.57
N CYS A 41 -19.29 -12.58 -1.97
CA CYS A 41 -18.41 -11.78 -1.11
C CYS A 41 -18.70 -10.29 -1.30
N ASP A 42 -18.82 -9.55 -0.20
CA ASP A 42 -18.88 -8.09 -0.26
C ASP A 42 -17.49 -7.52 -0.55
N VAL A 43 -17.43 -6.35 -1.17
CA VAL A 43 -16.19 -5.60 -1.36
C VAL A 43 -16.41 -4.21 -0.80
N ARG A 44 -15.49 -3.75 0.04
CA ARG A 44 -15.50 -2.38 0.57
C ARG A 44 -14.18 -1.74 0.26
N ILE A 45 -14.21 -0.61 -0.43
CA ILE A 45 -13.04 0.23 -0.64
C ILE A 45 -13.28 1.60 -0.02
N SER A 46 -12.36 1.99 0.86
CA SER A 46 -12.42 3.20 1.66
C SER A 46 -11.14 4.00 1.51
N GLY A 47 -11.27 5.32 1.49
CA GLY A 47 -10.16 6.25 1.34
C GLY A 47 -10.58 7.52 0.60
N GLN A 48 -9.65 8.45 0.46
CA GLN A 48 -9.90 9.73 -0.19
C GLN A 48 -10.10 9.52 -1.69
N ASP A 49 -11.23 10.00 -2.22
CA ASP A 49 -11.59 9.97 -3.65
C ASP A 49 -11.66 8.57 -4.31
N VAL A 50 -11.74 7.48 -3.54
CA VAL A 50 -11.65 6.09 -4.06
C VAL A 50 -12.67 5.74 -5.14
N GLY A 51 -13.86 6.34 -5.11
CA GLY A 51 -14.90 6.07 -6.13
C GLY A 51 -14.48 6.48 -7.55
N ARG A 52 -13.75 7.60 -7.68
CA ARG A 52 -13.11 8.01 -8.94
C ARG A 52 -11.72 7.37 -9.08
N GLY A 53 -11.01 7.26 -7.97
CA GLY A 53 -9.58 7.03 -7.86
C GLY A 53 -8.81 8.35 -7.95
N THR A 54 -7.77 8.51 -7.13
CA THR A 54 -6.86 9.68 -7.12
C THR A 54 -6.40 10.02 -8.52
N PHE A 55 -5.94 9.02 -9.27
CA PHE A 55 -5.40 9.16 -10.62
C PHE A 55 -6.47 9.18 -11.71
N SER A 56 -7.77 9.24 -11.37
CA SER A 56 -8.90 9.16 -12.31
C SER A 56 -8.82 7.92 -13.20
N GLN A 57 -8.55 6.78 -12.59
CA GLN A 57 -8.36 5.48 -13.24
C GLN A 57 -9.53 4.52 -13.01
N ARG A 58 -10.18 4.60 -11.84
CA ARG A 58 -11.08 3.54 -11.36
C ARG A 58 -12.49 3.70 -11.90
N HIS A 59 -13.08 4.87 -11.65
CA HIS A 59 -14.47 5.19 -12.01
C HIS A 59 -15.46 4.08 -11.60
N ALA A 60 -15.34 3.59 -10.36
CA ALA A 60 -16.27 2.60 -9.80
C ALA A 60 -17.67 3.19 -9.54
N MET A 61 -17.75 4.52 -9.44
CA MET A 61 -19.00 5.27 -9.51
C MET A 61 -19.00 6.22 -10.70
N LEU A 62 -20.17 6.38 -11.33
CA LEU A 62 -20.43 7.33 -12.41
C LEU A 62 -21.41 8.38 -11.90
N VAL A 63 -21.10 9.66 -12.15
CA VAL A 63 -21.93 10.80 -11.74
C VAL A 63 -22.64 11.36 -12.97
N ASP A 64 -23.96 11.46 -12.90
CA ASP A 64 -24.79 12.10 -13.91
C ASP A 64 -24.47 13.60 -14.01
N GLN A 65 -24.12 14.07 -15.21
CA GLN A 65 -23.73 15.48 -15.42
C GLN A 65 -24.88 16.49 -15.30
N LYS A 66 -26.14 16.04 -15.26
CA LYS A 66 -27.32 16.89 -15.17
C LYS A 66 -27.96 16.85 -13.80
N SER A 67 -28.11 15.66 -13.23
CA SER A 67 -28.81 15.45 -11.96
C SER A 67 -27.90 15.20 -10.77
N GLU A 68 -26.59 15.06 -10.99
CA GLU A 68 -25.58 14.69 -9.97
C GLU A 68 -25.83 13.32 -9.32
N ALA A 69 -26.78 12.55 -9.84
CA ALA A 69 -27.09 11.21 -9.36
C ALA A 69 -25.90 10.28 -9.57
N VAL A 70 -25.64 9.41 -8.60
CA VAL A 70 -24.51 8.49 -8.62
C VAL A 70 -24.99 7.08 -8.93
N VAL A 71 -24.33 6.41 -9.88
CA VAL A 71 -24.54 4.99 -10.19
C VAL A 71 -23.24 4.24 -9.96
N VAL A 72 -23.30 3.13 -9.22
CA VAL A 72 -22.19 2.16 -9.10
C VAL A 72 -22.48 1.00 -10.06
N PRO A 73 -21.83 0.92 -11.24
CA PRO A 73 -22.23 -0.02 -12.29
C PRO A 73 -22.19 -1.49 -11.85
N LEU A 74 -21.22 -1.89 -11.03
CA LEU A 74 -21.14 -3.24 -10.49
C LEU A 74 -22.35 -3.58 -9.59
N ASN A 75 -22.89 -2.62 -8.84
CA ASN A 75 -24.07 -2.87 -8.01
C ASN A 75 -25.38 -2.83 -8.80
N ALA A 76 -25.43 -2.04 -9.87
CA ALA A 76 -26.62 -1.86 -10.69
C ALA A 76 -26.83 -3.02 -11.67
N GLU A 77 -25.76 -3.48 -12.32
CA GLU A 77 -25.87 -4.35 -13.51
C GLU A 77 -25.39 -5.79 -13.27
N LEU A 78 -24.50 -6.05 -12.30
CA LEU A 78 -23.87 -7.38 -12.15
C LEU A 78 -24.83 -8.45 -11.62
N GLN A 79 -25.97 -8.06 -11.02
CA GLN A 79 -26.95 -8.97 -10.42
C GLN A 79 -26.33 -9.96 -9.40
N SER A 80 -25.33 -9.50 -8.65
CA SER A 80 -24.62 -10.30 -7.64
C SER A 80 -25.32 -10.30 -6.28
N LYS A 81 -25.02 -11.32 -5.46
CA LYS A 81 -25.41 -11.35 -4.04
C LYS A 81 -24.53 -10.40 -3.21
N GLY A 82 -23.22 -10.40 -3.46
CA GLY A 82 -22.29 -9.47 -2.82
C GLY A 82 -22.46 -8.05 -3.37
N ARG A 83 -22.12 -7.06 -2.56
CA ARG A 83 -22.20 -5.63 -2.89
C ARG A 83 -20.82 -4.97 -2.85
N LEU A 84 -20.64 -3.95 -3.68
CA LEU A 84 -19.51 -3.03 -3.62
C LEU A 84 -19.89 -1.78 -2.84
N GLU A 85 -19.22 -1.53 -1.73
CA GLU A 85 -19.32 -0.28 -0.98
C GLU A 85 -18.14 0.63 -1.30
N LEU A 86 -18.43 1.86 -1.75
CA LEU A 86 -17.45 2.90 -2.03
C LEU A 86 -17.54 3.95 -0.93
N ALA A 87 -16.57 3.95 -0.02
CA ALA A 87 -16.49 4.91 1.07
C ALA A 87 -15.45 5.99 0.77
N ASN A 88 -15.87 7.06 0.05
CA ASN A 88 -15.04 8.26 -0.05
C ASN A 88 -14.90 8.87 1.34
N SER A 89 -13.71 8.72 1.94
CA SER A 89 -13.48 9.09 3.33
C SER A 89 -13.29 10.59 3.51
N SER A 90 -13.41 11.05 4.76
CA SER A 90 -12.84 12.34 5.16
C SER A 90 -11.32 12.36 4.94
N LEU A 91 -10.73 13.56 5.01
CA LEU A 91 -9.28 13.77 4.96
C LEU A 91 -8.61 13.36 6.28
N SER A 92 -8.68 12.07 6.62
CA SER A 92 -8.11 11.48 7.83
C SER A 92 -7.61 10.07 7.53
N GLU A 93 -6.35 9.78 7.86
CA GLU A 93 -5.74 8.47 7.65
C GLU A 93 -5.91 7.60 8.88
N MET A 94 -5.57 8.12 10.07
CA MET A 94 -5.56 7.33 11.31
C MET A 94 -6.92 6.76 11.68
N ALA A 95 -7.94 7.62 11.79
CA ALA A 95 -9.27 7.20 12.23
C ALA A 95 -9.93 6.29 11.19
N VAL A 96 -9.77 6.61 9.90
CA VAL A 96 -10.34 5.81 8.80
C VAL A 96 -9.67 4.45 8.72
N MET A 97 -8.34 4.36 8.78
CA MET A 97 -7.65 3.06 8.76
C MET A 97 -8.03 2.20 9.98
N GLY A 98 -8.15 2.81 11.17
CA GLY A 98 -8.63 2.12 12.36
C GLY A 98 -10.06 1.59 12.21
N PHE A 99 -10.94 2.39 11.60
CA PHE A 99 -12.30 1.97 11.27
C PHE A 99 -12.31 0.78 10.29
N GLU A 100 -11.55 0.86 9.20
CA GLU A 100 -11.47 -0.22 8.20
C GLU A 100 -10.85 -1.50 8.79
N PHE A 101 -9.92 -1.37 9.73
CA PHE A 101 -9.40 -2.52 10.47
C PHE A 101 -10.49 -3.20 11.30
N GLY A 102 -11.29 -2.44 12.06
CA GLY A 102 -12.43 -2.99 12.80
C GLY A 102 -13.45 -3.69 11.89
N VAL A 103 -13.74 -3.07 10.74
CA VAL A 103 -14.60 -3.66 9.70
C VAL A 103 -14.03 -4.98 9.16
N SER A 104 -12.71 -5.05 8.93
CA SER A 104 -12.04 -6.25 8.41
C SER A 104 -12.04 -7.44 9.37
N TRP A 105 -12.12 -7.14 10.67
CA TRP A 105 -12.12 -8.12 11.74
C TRP A 105 -13.52 -8.74 11.89
N GLU A 106 -14.58 -7.93 11.79
CA GLU A 106 -15.95 -8.39 11.99
C GLU A 106 -16.50 -9.23 10.82
N ARG A 107 -16.11 -8.92 9.58
CA ARG A 107 -16.68 -9.55 8.38
C ARG A 107 -15.65 -10.36 7.58
N PRO A 108 -15.52 -11.68 7.83
CA PRO A 108 -14.55 -12.52 7.12
C PRO A 108 -14.92 -12.76 5.64
N ASN A 109 -16.19 -12.64 5.26
CA ASN A 109 -16.68 -12.81 3.88
C ASN A 109 -16.78 -11.47 3.12
N MET A 110 -15.85 -10.55 3.39
CA MET A 110 -15.75 -9.28 2.71
C MET A 110 -14.28 -9.00 2.36
N LEU A 111 -14.05 -8.29 1.26
CA LEU A 111 -12.76 -7.73 0.87
C LEU A 111 -12.67 -6.27 1.33
N PRO A 112 -12.10 -5.99 2.52
CA PRO A 112 -11.87 -4.63 3.02
C PRO A 112 -10.57 -4.07 2.45
N ILE A 113 -10.68 -2.91 1.80
CA ILE A 113 -9.58 -2.20 1.16
C ILE A 113 -9.54 -0.78 1.71
N TRP A 114 -8.38 -0.37 2.22
CA TRP A 114 -8.07 1.02 2.50
C TRP A 114 -7.04 1.51 1.47
N GLU A 115 -7.34 2.60 0.77
CA GLU A 115 -6.45 3.21 -0.22
C GLU A 115 -5.97 4.58 0.27
N ALA A 116 -4.66 4.74 0.38
CA ALA A 116 -4.04 6.05 0.59
C ALA A 116 -4.10 6.86 -0.71
N GLN A 117 -4.27 8.18 -0.62
CA GLN A 117 -4.26 9.04 -1.82
C GLN A 117 -2.92 8.94 -2.56
N PHE A 118 -1.82 9.02 -1.80
CA PHE A 118 -0.48 8.59 -2.17
C PHE A 118 0.06 7.69 -1.07
N GLY A 119 0.91 6.73 -1.43
CA GLY A 119 1.45 5.77 -0.48
C GLY A 119 2.16 6.45 0.68
N ASP A 120 2.78 7.60 0.45
CA ASP A 120 3.55 8.39 1.42
C ASP A 120 2.74 8.82 2.66
N PHE A 121 1.41 8.98 2.54
CA PHE A 121 0.55 9.50 3.62
C PHE A 121 0.11 8.44 4.65
N PHE A 122 0.47 7.17 4.44
CA PHE A 122 0.15 6.09 5.38
C PHE A 122 0.65 6.36 6.81
N ASN A 123 1.73 7.13 6.94
CA ASN A 123 2.42 7.41 8.19
C ASN A 123 1.56 8.19 9.20
N GLY A 124 0.53 8.92 8.74
CA GLY A 124 -0.47 9.51 9.62
C GLY A 124 -1.24 8.46 10.45
N ALA A 125 -1.30 7.21 9.98
CA ALA A 125 -1.97 6.09 10.65
C ALA A 125 -0.98 5.08 11.27
N GLN A 126 0.27 5.47 11.53
CA GLN A 126 1.33 4.54 11.98
C GLN A 126 0.93 3.75 13.24
N VAL A 127 0.23 4.38 14.20
CA VAL A 127 -0.27 3.70 15.42
C VAL A 127 -1.17 2.51 15.07
N ILE A 128 -2.04 2.65 14.07
CA ILE A 128 -2.93 1.56 13.63
C ILE A 128 -2.11 0.43 13.00
N ILE A 129 -1.08 0.78 12.22
CA ILE A 129 -0.21 -0.22 11.59
C ILE A 129 0.56 -1.01 12.66
N ASP A 130 1.20 -0.33 13.60
CA ASP A 130 2.09 -0.94 14.58
C ASP A 130 1.32 -1.77 15.62
N THR A 131 0.17 -1.26 16.06
CA THR A 131 -0.55 -1.85 17.20
C THR A 131 -1.71 -2.75 16.79
N PHE A 132 -2.18 -2.68 15.55
CA PHE A 132 -3.26 -3.54 15.07
C PHE A 132 -2.83 -4.36 13.86
N ILE A 133 -2.52 -3.72 12.73
CA ILE A 133 -2.30 -4.45 11.46
C ILE A 133 -1.14 -5.44 11.56
N SER A 134 -0.02 -5.05 12.15
CA SER A 134 1.18 -5.90 12.22
C SER A 134 1.13 -6.95 13.33
N SER A 135 0.30 -6.78 14.37
CA SER A 135 0.46 -7.53 15.62
C SER A 135 -0.84 -8.05 16.26
N ALA A 136 -2.02 -7.74 15.73
CA ALA A 136 -3.30 -8.16 16.32
C ALA A 136 -3.49 -9.69 16.31
N GLU A 137 -3.05 -10.38 15.25
CA GLU A 137 -3.17 -11.84 15.19
C GLU A 137 -2.33 -12.49 16.28
N THR A 138 -1.08 -12.04 16.48
CA THR A 138 -0.20 -12.58 17.52
C THR A 138 -0.66 -12.21 18.94
N LYS A 139 -1.08 -10.96 19.16
CA LYS A 139 -1.46 -10.49 20.51
C LYS A 139 -2.84 -10.98 20.94
N TRP A 140 -3.79 -11.07 20.01
CA TRP A 140 -5.21 -11.25 20.33
C TRP A 140 -5.89 -12.39 19.56
N LEU A 141 -5.15 -13.13 18.73
CA LEU A 141 -5.67 -14.19 17.85
C LEU A 141 -6.71 -13.68 16.84
N LYS A 142 -6.56 -12.43 16.41
CA LYS A 142 -7.51 -11.75 15.53
C LYS A 142 -6.95 -11.60 14.13
N GLN A 143 -7.51 -12.39 13.22
CA GLN A 143 -7.19 -12.32 11.81
C GLN A 143 -7.87 -11.12 11.16
N SER A 144 -7.16 -10.46 10.26
CA SER A 144 -7.68 -9.35 9.45
C SER A 144 -7.31 -9.59 8.00
N GLY A 145 -8.27 -9.38 7.09
CA GLY A 145 -8.06 -9.49 5.65
C GLY A 145 -7.76 -8.15 4.97
N ILE A 146 -7.48 -7.10 5.75
CA ILE A 146 -7.36 -5.73 5.24
C ILE A 146 -6.29 -5.62 4.17
N VAL A 147 -6.64 -4.96 3.06
CA VAL A 147 -5.71 -4.60 1.99
C VAL A 147 -5.36 -3.13 2.14
N LEU A 148 -4.08 -2.80 2.29
CA LEU A 148 -3.59 -1.43 2.19
C LEU A 148 -3.05 -1.19 0.78
N LEU A 149 -3.75 -0.37 -0.01
CA LEU A 149 -3.27 0.09 -1.31
C LEU A 149 -2.49 1.39 -1.11
N LEU A 150 -1.18 1.34 -1.32
CA LEU A 150 -0.26 2.44 -1.08
C LEU A 150 0.40 2.86 -2.41
N PRO A 151 -0.13 3.87 -3.12
CA PRO A 151 0.43 4.29 -4.41
C PRO A 151 1.92 4.65 -4.33
N HIS A 152 2.76 3.82 -4.94
CA HIS A 152 4.21 3.86 -4.86
C HIS A 152 4.83 4.09 -6.25
N GLY A 153 5.96 4.79 -6.29
CA GLY A 153 6.83 4.89 -7.47
C GLY A 153 7.57 6.21 -7.56
N LEU A 154 8.88 6.15 -7.87
CA LEU A 154 9.71 7.35 -8.03
C LEU A 154 9.55 7.90 -9.45
N ASP A 155 8.50 8.71 -9.64
CA ASP A 155 8.12 9.33 -10.92
C ASP A 155 8.56 10.80 -11.04
N GLY A 156 9.30 11.31 -10.06
CA GLY A 156 9.84 12.68 -10.06
C GLY A 156 8.92 13.73 -9.45
N ALA A 157 7.91 13.31 -8.68
CA ALA A 157 6.94 14.17 -8.00
C ALA A 157 7.42 14.70 -6.63
N GLY A 158 8.67 14.43 -6.24
CA GLY A 158 9.23 14.87 -4.96
C GLY A 158 9.02 13.88 -3.81
N PRO A 159 9.45 14.25 -2.59
CA PRO A 159 9.58 13.33 -1.46
C PRO A 159 8.25 12.81 -0.87
N GLU A 160 7.14 13.53 -1.02
CA GLU A 160 5.83 13.17 -0.44
C GLU A 160 4.87 12.51 -1.46
N HIS A 161 5.36 12.18 -2.65
CA HIS A 161 4.56 11.59 -3.72
C HIS A 161 5.32 10.47 -4.43
N SER A 162 6.21 9.78 -3.73
CA SER A 162 7.15 8.82 -4.32
C SER A 162 7.13 7.46 -3.64
N SER A 163 7.12 7.40 -2.31
CA SER A 163 7.38 6.17 -1.58
C SER A 163 6.30 5.86 -0.54
N SER A 164 5.74 4.65 -0.64
CA SER A 164 4.97 4.02 0.44
C SER A 164 5.84 3.52 1.61
N ARG A 165 7.15 3.79 1.61
CA ARG A 165 8.13 3.34 2.61
C ARG A 165 8.01 1.84 2.93
N MET A 166 7.98 1.02 1.87
CA MET A 166 7.78 -0.43 2.02
C MET A 166 8.85 -1.08 2.92
N GLU A 167 10.04 -0.48 3.03
CA GLU A 167 11.09 -0.90 3.97
C GLU A 167 10.58 -0.99 5.41
N ARG A 168 9.67 -0.10 5.82
CA ARG A 168 9.09 -0.09 7.16
C ARG A 168 8.09 -1.23 7.35
N MET A 169 7.29 -1.51 6.32
CA MET A 169 6.33 -2.62 6.35
C MET A 169 7.05 -3.96 6.38
N LEU A 170 8.16 -4.08 5.64
CA LEU A 170 9.05 -5.23 5.66
C LEU A 170 9.76 -5.38 7.02
N GLN A 171 10.22 -4.29 7.62
CA GLN A 171 10.81 -4.30 8.97
C GLN A 171 9.82 -4.76 10.05
N LEU A 172 8.54 -4.39 9.93
CA LEU A 172 7.48 -4.82 10.85
C LEU A 172 7.03 -6.28 10.61
N SER A 173 7.48 -6.91 9.53
CA SER A 173 7.15 -8.30 9.23
C SER A 173 8.01 -9.26 10.05
N ASP A 174 7.40 -10.34 10.52
CA ASP A 174 8.09 -11.47 11.17
C ASP A 174 8.60 -12.53 10.17
N ASP A 175 8.70 -12.17 8.89
CA ASP A 175 9.26 -13.00 7.82
C ASP A 175 10.66 -13.50 8.17
N PRO A 176 10.95 -14.81 8.13
CA PRO A 176 12.24 -15.32 8.58
C PRO A 176 13.36 -15.03 7.56
N TYR A 177 14.61 -15.01 8.05
CA TYR A 177 15.80 -14.82 7.19
C TYR A 177 16.21 -16.09 6.43
N VAL A 178 15.69 -17.24 6.85
CA VAL A 178 15.91 -18.56 6.25
C VAL A 178 14.55 -19.28 6.15
N PRO A 179 14.33 -20.18 5.18
CA PRO A 179 13.09 -20.94 5.13
C PRO A 179 12.97 -21.88 6.33
N ASN A 180 11.75 -22.27 6.68
CA ASN A 180 11.53 -23.29 7.69
C ASN A 180 11.98 -24.67 7.20
N GLU A 181 12.31 -25.56 8.15
CA GLU A 181 12.79 -26.91 7.85
C GLU A 181 11.76 -27.75 7.08
N SER A 182 10.46 -27.47 7.27
CA SER A 182 9.37 -28.17 6.60
C SER A 182 9.18 -27.76 5.14
N GLY A 183 9.84 -26.69 4.67
CA GLY A 183 9.63 -26.10 3.34
C GLY A 183 8.25 -25.47 3.15
N ALA A 184 7.45 -25.35 4.20
CA ALA A 184 6.15 -24.68 4.17
C ALA A 184 6.33 -23.15 4.08
N LEU A 185 5.37 -22.43 3.50
CA LEU A 185 5.40 -20.97 3.56
C LEU A 185 5.34 -20.50 5.03
N ALA A 186 6.18 -19.52 5.37
CA ALA A 186 6.17 -18.92 6.69
C ALA A 186 4.79 -18.30 6.97
N ASN A 187 4.25 -18.56 8.16
CA ASN A 187 3.02 -17.93 8.63
C ASN A 187 3.32 -16.53 9.14
N VAL A 188 3.61 -15.61 8.22
CA VAL A 188 3.96 -14.23 8.55
C VAL A 188 2.74 -13.42 8.98
N ASN A 189 2.96 -12.37 9.74
CA ASN A 189 1.95 -11.44 10.25
C ASN A 189 1.30 -10.59 9.15
N MET A 190 1.99 -10.29 8.06
CA MET A 190 1.45 -9.56 6.91
C MET A 190 2.16 -9.93 5.62
N HIS A 191 1.44 -9.82 4.50
CA HIS A 191 2.03 -9.96 3.16
C HIS A 191 2.42 -8.59 2.62
N VAL A 192 3.61 -8.47 2.03
CA VAL A 192 4.07 -7.25 1.35
C VAL A 192 4.37 -7.57 -0.11
N VAL A 193 3.68 -6.90 -1.02
CA VAL A 193 3.73 -7.19 -2.47
C VAL A 193 3.91 -5.91 -3.29
N PHE A 194 4.62 -6.03 -4.41
CA PHE A 194 4.80 -4.95 -5.38
C PHE A 194 4.49 -5.46 -6.81
N PRO A 195 3.20 -5.70 -7.09
CA PRO A 195 2.79 -6.33 -8.34
C PRO A 195 3.15 -5.48 -9.55
N THR A 196 3.50 -6.12 -10.67
CA THR A 196 3.84 -5.42 -11.92
C THR A 196 2.80 -5.57 -13.02
N THR A 197 1.84 -6.48 -12.90
CA THR A 197 0.82 -6.72 -13.94
C THR A 197 -0.61 -6.67 -13.39
N PRO A 198 -1.59 -6.26 -14.22
CA PRO A 198 -3.01 -6.31 -13.86
C PRO A 198 -3.49 -7.71 -13.45
N ALA A 199 -3.04 -8.77 -14.11
CA ALA A 199 -3.37 -10.14 -13.75
C ALA A 199 -2.88 -10.51 -12.33
N GLN A 200 -1.64 -10.13 -11.98
CA GLN A 200 -1.11 -10.35 -10.63
C GLN A 200 -1.96 -9.63 -9.57
N TYR A 201 -2.35 -8.38 -9.83
CA TYR A 201 -3.22 -7.62 -8.93
C TYR A 201 -4.61 -8.27 -8.77
N PHE A 202 -5.23 -8.74 -9.85
CA PHE A 202 -6.48 -9.48 -9.78
C PHE A 202 -6.38 -10.72 -8.89
N HIS A 203 -5.32 -11.53 -9.08
CA HIS A 203 -5.12 -12.74 -8.29
C HIS A 203 -4.82 -12.42 -6.84
N LEU A 204 -4.10 -11.33 -6.54
CA LEU A 204 -3.85 -10.87 -5.17
C LEU A 204 -5.14 -10.50 -4.43
N LEU A 205 -6.03 -9.73 -5.07
CA LEU A 205 -7.29 -9.33 -4.47
C LEU A 205 -8.18 -10.55 -4.18
N ARG A 206 -8.30 -11.48 -5.14
CA ARG A 206 -9.07 -12.72 -4.93
C ARG A 206 -8.44 -13.61 -3.86
N ARG A 207 -7.11 -13.69 -3.80
CA ARG A 207 -6.36 -14.48 -2.81
C ARG A 207 -6.73 -14.13 -1.37
N GLN A 208 -7.03 -12.86 -1.07
CA GLN A 208 -7.45 -12.41 0.27
C GLN A 208 -8.72 -13.10 0.77
N ILE A 209 -9.64 -13.44 -0.13
CA ILE A 209 -10.93 -14.06 0.21
C ILE A 209 -10.88 -15.58 0.05
N LYS A 210 -10.19 -16.05 -1.00
CA LYS A 210 -10.17 -17.47 -1.37
C LYS A 210 -9.34 -18.35 -0.43
N ARG A 211 -8.44 -17.76 0.35
CA ARG A 211 -7.77 -18.46 1.44
C ARG A 211 -8.76 -18.78 2.56
N ASN A 212 -8.53 -19.89 3.25
CA ASN A 212 -9.29 -20.31 4.44
C ASN A 212 -8.86 -19.57 5.72
N PHE A 213 -8.08 -18.50 5.59
CA PHE A 213 -7.63 -17.62 6.67
C PHE A 213 -7.60 -16.17 6.16
N ARG A 214 -7.44 -15.20 7.06
CA ARG A 214 -7.29 -13.78 6.71
C ARG A 214 -5.94 -13.27 7.18
N LYS A 215 -5.25 -12.54 6.31
CA LYS A 215 -3.97 -11.89 6.61
C LYS A 215 -3.91 -10.50 5.97
N PRO A 216 -3.36 -9.49 6.65
CA PRO A 216 -3.16 -8.18 6.04
C PRO A 216 -2.31 -8.27 4.77
N LEU A 217 -2.67 -7.47 3.77
CA LEU A 217 -1.97 -7.37 2.50
C LEU A 217 -1.57 -5.92 2.24
N ILE A 218 -0.27 -5.67 2.23
CA ILE A 218 0.32 -4.37 1.92
C ILE A 218 0.74 -4.37 0.45
N VAL A 219 0.14 -3.49 -0.34
CA VAL A 219 0.38 -3.39 -1.78
C VAL A 219 1.07 -2.06 -2.08
N ALA A 220 2.31 -2.11 -2.56
CA ALA A 220 2.92 -0.99 -3.26
C ALA A 220 2.18 -0.80 -4.60
N ALA A 221 1.10 -0.01 -4.56
CA ALA A 221 0.15 0.13 -5.65
C ALA A 221 0.70 1.02 -6.76
N PRO A 222 0.33 0.81 -8.03
CA PRO A 222 0.92 1.57 -9.13
C PRO A 222 0.38 3.00 -9.25
N LYS A 223 1.24 3.89 -9.76
CA LYS A 223 0.86 5.19 -10.32
C LYS A 223 1.03 5.21 -11.83
N GLY A 224 2.28 5.20 -12.30
CA GLY A 224 2.60 5.18 -13.74
C GLY A 224 2.08 3.95 -14.48
N LEU A 225 2.05 2.78 -13.85
CA LEU A 225 1.60 1.54 -14.50
C LEU A 225 0.10 1.53 -14.81
N LEU A 226 -0.70 2.39 -14.18
CA LEU A 226 -2.15 2.46 -14.41
C LEU A 226 -2.54 2.71 -15.87
N ARG A 227 -1.63 3.31 -16.65
CA ARG A 227 -1.85 3.65 -18.07
C ARG A 227 -0.73 3.20 -18.99
N LEU A 228 0.28 2.50 -18.48
CA LEU A 228 1.40 2.05 -19.28
C LEU A 228 0.94 0.87 -20.16
N PRO A 229 0.96 0.96 -21.51
CA PRO A 229 0.47 -0.11 -22.37
C PRO A 229 1.23 -1.44 -22.18
N ALA A 230 2.53 -1.36 -21.89
CA ALA A 230 3.35 -2.53 -21.57
C ALA A 230 2.95 -3.22 -20.25
N ALA A 231 2.26 -2.51 -19.35
CA ALA A 231 1.72 -3.04 -18.10
C ALA A 231 0.24 -3.45 -18.24
N SER A 232 -0.12 -4.03 -19.39
CA SER A 232 -1.43 -4.64 -19.60
C SER A 232 -1.35 -6.16 -19.52
N SER A 233 -2.49 -6.81 -19.29
CA SER A 233 -2.60 -8.28 -19.29
C SER A 233 -3.56 -8.78 -20.38
N PRO A 234 -3.33 -9.97 -20.95
CA PRO A 234 -4.33 -10.64 -21.76
C PRO A 234 -5.44 -11.21 -20.88
N ILE A 235 -6.62 -11.44 -21.45
CA ILE A 235 -7.75 -12.04 -20.73
C ILE A 235 -7.42 -13.46 -20.23
N ALA A 236 -6.55 -14.18 -20.94
CA ALA A 236 -6.03 -15.49 -20.53
C ALA A 236 -5.29 -15.43 -19.18
N GLY A 237 -4.76 -14.26 -18.77
CA GLY A 237 -4.12 -14.09 -17.47
C GLY A 237 -5.07 -14.20 -16.27
N PHE A 238 -6.37 -14.27 -16.51
CA PHE A 238 -7.43 -14.30 -15.50
C PHE A 238 -8.18 -15.64 -15.44
N GLU A 239 -7.68 -16.67 -16.13
CA GLU A 239 -8.31 -17.99 -16.16
C GLU A 239 -8.37 -18.65 -14.76
N PRO A 240 -9.41 -19.46 -14.48
CA PRO A 240 -9.61 -20.05 -13.14
C PRO A 240 -8.46 -20.94 -12.63
N SER A 241 -7.66 -21.52 -13.53
CA SER A 241 -6.52 -22.37 -13.20
C SER A 241 -5.28 -21.58 -12.77
N LEU A 242 -5.26 -20.27 -13.02
CA LEU A 242 -4.13 -19.42 -12.71
C LEU A 242 -4.21 -18.86 -11.29
N LYS A 243 -3.05 -18.50 -10.76
CA LYS A 243 -2.87 -17.93 -9.42
C LYS A 243 -1.79 -16.87 -9.45
N PHE A 244 -1.75 -16.05 -8.40
CA PHE A 244 -0.66 -15.13 -8.14
C PHE A 244 0.67 -15.89 -8.12
N LYS A 245 1.68 -15.31 -8.77
CA LYS A 245 3.06 -15.83 -8.81
C LYS A 245 3.98 -14.93 -7.99
N PRO A 246 4.58 -15.41 -6.89
CA PRO A 246 5.51 -14.63 -6.07
C PRO A 246 6.75 -14.15 -6.82
N VAL A 247 7.23 -14.94 -7.78
CA VAL A 247 8.36 -14.61 -8.67
C VAL A 247 7.92 -14.83 -10.11
N LEU A 248 8.26 -13.88 -10.99
CA LEU A 248 8.09 -13.98 -12.43
C LEU A 248 9.46 -14.03 -13.10
N ASP A 249 9.73 -15.12 -13.80
CA ASP A 249 10.91 -15.26 -14.66
C ASP A 249 10.83 -14.34 -15.89
N ASP A 250 11.94 -14.21 -16.59
CA ASP A 250 12.04 -13.39 -17.79
C ASP A 250 11.25 -14.01 -18.96
N PRO A 251 10.31 -13.28 -19.57
CA PRO A 251 9.59 -13.76 -20.75
C PRO A 251 10.50 -14.01 -21.98
N ALA A 252 11.76 -13.52 -21.99
CA ALA A 252 12.71 -13.75 -23.07
C ALA A 252 13.21 -15.20 -23.18
N GLY A 253 13.07 -16.02 -22.12
CA GLY A 253 13.47 -17.44 -22.16
C GLY A 253 14.97 -17.64 -22.40
N ASN A 254 15.79 -16.79 -21.81
CA ASN A 254 17.24 -16.69 -22.05
C ASN A 254 18.08 -17.39 -20.97
N GLN A 255 17.51 -18.34 -20.22
CA GLN A 255 18.14 -18.88 -19.01
C GLN A 255 19.54 -19.49 -19.26
N GLN A 256 19.72 -20.14 -20.42
CA GLN A 256 20.98 -20.78 -20.81
C GLN A 256 22.01 -19.83 -21.42
N THR A 257 21.59 -18.65 -21.89
CA THR A 257 22.47 -17.68 -22.57
C THR A 257 22.71 -16.41 -21.76
N ALA A 258 21.93 -16.19 -20.70
CA ALA A 258 22.03 -15.00 -19.88
C ALA A 258 23.34 -14.99 -19.08
N GLU A 259 24.14 -13.95 -19.34
CA GLU A 259 25.36 -13.63 -18.60
C GLU A 259 25.04 -12.90 -17.28
N ARG A 260 23.87 -12.26 -17.20
CA ARG A 260 23.40 -11.50 -16.04
C ARG A 260 21.91 -11.72 -15.76
N VAL A 261 21.55 -11.92 -14.50
CA VAL A 261 20.18 -11.85 -13.99
C VAL A 261 20.04 -10.60 -13.13
N VAL A 262 19.08 -9.76 -13.52
CA VAL A 262 18.68 -8.56 -12.80
C VAL A 262 17.37 -8.85 -12.07
N LEU A 263 17.46 -8.99 -10.75
CA LEU A 263 16.34 -9.11 -9.83
C LEU A 263 15.77 -7.72 -9.53
N VAL A 264 14.45 -7.58 -9.67
CA VAL A 264 13.74 -6.31 -9.45
C VAL A 264 12.41 -6.54 -8.76
N SER A 265 11.86 -5.50 -8.17
CA SER A 265 10.46 -5.48 -7.71
C SER A 265 9.76 -4.23 -8.23
N GLY A 266 8.49 -4.37 -8.63
CA GLY A 266 7.68 -3.23 -9.05
C GLY A 266 8.09 -2.56 -10.38
N LYS A 267 7.71 -1.28 -10.50
CA LYS A 267 7.62 -0.59 -11.80
C LYS A 267 8.94 -0.40 -12.54
N VAL A 268 10.08 -0.40 -11.84
CA VAL A 268 11.41 -0.21 -12.44
C VAL A 268 11.72 -1.28 -13.50
N TYR A 269 11.06 -2.45 -13.41
CA TYR A 269 11.07 -3.47 -14.45
C TYR A 269 10.81 -2.91 -15.85
N TYR A 270 9.85 -1.99 -16.00
CA TYR A 270 9.47 -1.48 -17.32
C TYR A 270 10.50 -0.53 -17.92
N ASP A 271 11.18 0.25 -17.08
CA ASP A 271 12.28 1.12 -17.52
C ASP A 271 13.46 0.26 -18.00
N LEU A 272 13.81 -0.78 -17.23
CA LEU A 272 14.87 -1.73 -17.58
C LEU A 272 14.49 -2.56 -18.81
N ALA A 273 13.26 -3.04 -18.93
CA ALA A 273 12.83 -3.82 -20.11
C ALA A 273 12.95 -2.99 -21.40
N LYS A 274 12.55 -1.71 -21.35
CA LYS A 274 12.68 -0.77 -22.46
C LYS A 274 14.14 -0.53 -22.83
N GLU A 275 15.00 -0.32 -21.85
CA GLU A 275 16.43 -0.11 -22.10
C GLU A 275 17.10 -1.37 -22.66
N ARG A 276 16.77 -2.55 -22.11
CA ARG A 276 17.28 -3.85 -22.56
C ARG A 276 17.02 -4.03 -24.05
N GLN A 277 15.79 -3.75 -24.44
CA GLN A 277 15.35 -3.83 -25.82
C GLN A 277 16.07 -2.82 -26.71
N ALA A 278 16.22 -1.58 -26.25
CA ALA A 278 16.93 -0.54 -27.00
C ALA A 278 18.41 -0.90 -27.25
N ARG A 279 19.02 -1.72 -26.40
CA ARG A 279 20.41 -2.19 -26.53
C ARG A 279 20.54 -3.58 -27.16
N GLY A 280 19.44 -4.27 -27.48
CA GLY A 280 19.47 -5.64 -28.03
C GLY A 280 20.08 -6.68 -27.08
N LEU A 281 19.85 -6.54 -25.77
CA LEU A 281 20.48 -7.37 -24.72
C LEU A 281 19.60 -8.51 -24.22
N GLU A 282 18.50 -8.83 -24.88
CA GLU A 282 17.51 -9.83 -24.44
C GLU A 282 18.08 -11.23 -24.28
N LYS A 283 19.14 -11.59 -25.03
CA LYS A 283 19.81 -12.90 -24.87
C LYS A 283 20.77 -12.94 -23.69
N ARG A 284 21.36 -11.79 -23.31
CA ARG A 284 22.48 -11.69 -22.37
C ARG A 284 22.03 -11.26 -20.97
N VAL A 285 20.92 -10.53 -20.87
CA VAL A 285 20.41 -9.98 -19.60
C VAL A 285 18.99 -10.48 -19.36
N ALA A 286 18.82 -11.21 -18.26
CA ALA A 286 17.53 -11.62 -17.73
C ALA A 286 16.97 -10.58 -16.74
N LEU A 287 15.66 -10.32 -16.81
CA LEU A 287 14.91 -9.48 -15.88
C LEU A 287 13.90 -10.35 -15.13
N VAL A 288 14.21 -10.67 -13.87
CA VAL A 288 13.38 -11.49 -12.98
C VAL A 288 12.70 -10.59 -11.95
N ARG A 289 11.38 -10.72 -11.81
CA ARG A 289 10.58 -9.89 -10.90
C ARG A 289 10.23 -10.66 -9.63
N VAL A 290 10.50 -10.06 -8.48
CA VAL A 290 10.04 -10.51 -7.16
C VAL A 290 8.80 -9.70 -6.80
N GLU A 291 7.62 -10.32 -6.94
CA GLU A 291 6.31 -9.69 -6.79
C GLU A 291 5.80 -9.75 -5.33
N GLU A 292 6.21 -10.78 -4.59
CA GLU A 292 5.97 -10.91 -3.14
C GLU A 292 7.30 -10.83 -2.40
N LEU A 293 7.41 -9.84 -1.52
CA LEU A 293 8.62 -9.52 -0.74
C LEU A 293 8.56 -10.13 0.66
N SER A 294 7.35 -10.22 1.23
CA SER A 294 7.03 -10.97 2.45
C SER A 294 5.69 -11.70 2.27
N PRO A 295 5.59 -13.00 2.59
CA PRO A 295 6.68 -13.89 2.96
C PRO A 295 7.69 -14.04 1.82
N PHE A 296 8.98 -14.12 2.15
CA PHE A 296 10.00 -14.18 1.10
C PHE A 296 9.91 -15.49 0.30
N PRO A 297 9.91 -15.44 -1.05
CA PRO A 297 9.63 -16.60 -1.88
C PRO A 297 10.87 -17.46 -2.12
N PHE A 298 11.43 -18.05 -1.06
CA PHE A 298 12.67 -18.83 -1.11
C PHE A 298 12.63 -19.91 -2.20
N GLY A 299 11.62 -20.77 -2.19
CA GLY A 299 11.53 -21.92 -3.10
C GLY A 299 11.23 -21.53 -4.55
N GLU A 300 10.40 -20.53 -4.79
CA GLU A 300 10.15 -20.01 -6.14
C GLU A 300 11.40 -19.33 -6.71
N LEU A 301 12.11 -18.55 -5.89
CA LEU A 301 13.32 -17.86 -6.33
C LEU A 301 14.47 -18.83 -6.59
N GLU A 302 14.64 -19.84 -5.72
CA GLU A 302 15.58 -20.95 -5.93
C GLU A 302 15.32 -21.62 -7.27
N ARG A 303 14.07 -22.04 -7.55
CA ARG A 303 13.69 -22.70 -8.80
C ARG A 303 13.95 -21.84 -10.04
N VAL A 304 13.68 -20.54 -9.96
CA VAL A 304 13.94 -19.62 -11.08
C VAL A 304 15.44 -19.48 -11.31
N LEU A 305 16.23 -19.28 -10.26
CA LEU A 305 17.67 -19.06 -10.37
C LEU A 305 18.46 -20.32 -10.73
N GLU A 306 17.97 -21.50 -10.36
CA GLU A 306 18.56 -22.80 -10.73
C GLU A 306 18.61 -23.01 -12.26
N ALA A 307 17.64 -22.45 -12.99
CA ALA A 307 17.60 -22.57 -14.45
C ALA A 307 18.70 -21.79 -15.17
N TYR A 308 19.34 -20.81 -14.51
CA TYR A 308 20.42 -19.99 -15.06
C TYR A 308 21.78 -20.63 -14.81
N ALA A 309 22.75 -20.41 -15.71
CA ALA A 309 24.09 -20.94 -15.55
C ALA A 309 24.75 -20.48 -14.22
N ASN A 310 25.60 -21.34 -13.63
CA ASN A 310 26.23 -21.05 -12.32
C ASN A 310 27.12 -19.80 -12.33
N GLY A 311 27.72 -19.45 -13.49
CA GLY A 311 28.56 -18.26 -13.66
C GLY A 311 27.80 -16.95 -13.93
N THR A 312 26.46 -16.99 -13.97
CA THR A 312 25.63 -15.81 -14.27
C THR A 312 25.70 -14.77 -13.15
N GLU A 313 26.01 -13.52 -13.51
CA GLU A 313 26.07 -12.39 -12.57
C GLU A 313 24.68 -12.06 -12.01
N ILE A 314 24.53 -11.96 -10.68
CA ILE A 314 23.26 -11.61 -10.04
C ILE A 314 23.29 -10.17 -9.54
N ARG A 315 22.29 -9.36 -9.92
CA ARG A 315 22.13 -7.98 -9.44
C ARG A 315 20.76 -7.76 -8.84
N TRP A 316 20.69 -6.97 -7.78
CA TRP A 316 19.43 -6.40 -7.28
C TRP A 316 19.32 -4.96 -7.73
N VAL A 317 18.30 -4.63 -8.52
CA VAL A 317 18.02 -3.26 -8.97
C VAL A 317 16.74 -2.74 -8.33
N GLN A 318 16.82 -1.56 -7.71
CA GLN A 318 15.66 -0.85 -7.20
C GLN A 318 15.79 0.65 -7.43
N GLU A 319 14.67 1.37 -7.54
CA GLU A 319 14.70 2.81 -7.71
C GLU A 319 14.87 3.54 -6.37
N GLU A 320 14.38 2.97 -5.28
CA GLU A 320 14.46 3.51 -3.93
C GLU A 320 15.91 3.69 -3.46
N PRO A 321 16.20 4.68 -2.58
CA PRO A 321 17.47 4.76 -1.85
C PRO A 321 17.88 3.44 -1.19
N ARG A 322 19.18 3.18 -1.04
CA ARG A 322 19.68 1.88 -0.52
C ARG A 322 19.20 1.56 0.89
N ASN A 323 18.95 2.59 1.70
CA ASN A 323 18.37 2.50 3.05
C ASN A 323 16.82 2.44 3.04
N GLN A 324 16.20 2.30 1.87
CA GLN A 324 14.75 2.25 1.64
C GLN A 324 14.41 1.11 0.66
N GLY A 325 13.12 0.95 0.34
CA GLY A 325 12.69 -0.10 -0.57
C GLY A 325 12.94 -1.49 0.00
N ALA A 326 13.16 -2.48 -0.86
CA ALA A 326 13.23 -3.87 -0.43
C ALA A 326 14.65 -4.41 -0.20
N TYR A 327 15.70 -3.69 -0.61
CA TYR A 327 17.08 -4.20 -0.57
C TYR A 327 17.50 -4.72 0.82
N GLY A 328 17.25 -3.95 1.89
CA GLY A 328 17.60 -4.36 3.26
C GLY A 328 16.92 -5.66 3.70
N HIS A 329 15.70 -5.92 3.21
CA HIS A 329 14.95 -7.15 3.49
C HIS A 329 15.41 -8.32 2.61
N VAL A 330 15.61 -8.06 1.32
CA VAL A 330 15.89 -9.10 0.32
C VAL A 330 17.33 -9.59 0.38
N ALA A 331 18.31 -8.70 0.58
CA ALA A 331 19.73 -9.05 0.49
C ALA A 331 20.14 -10.26 1.34
N PRO A 332 19.84 -10.35 2.66
CA PRO A 332 20.23 -11.50 3.46
C PRO A 332 19.51 -12.80 3.04
N ARG A 333 18.24 -12.72 2.64
CA ARG A 333 17.41 -13.86 2.22
C ARG A 333 17.81 -14.40 0.85
N LEU A 334 18.09 -13.50 -0.09
CA LEU A 334 18.69 -13.83 -1.37
C LEU A 334 20.08 -14.46 -1.18
N GLY A 335 20.88 -13.94 -0.26
CA GLY A 335 22.16 -14.55 0.10
C GLY A 335 22.02 -16.01 0.56
N TRP A 336 20.95 -16.34 1.30
CA TRP A 336 20.64 -17.73 1.65
C TRP A 336 20.34 -18.58 0.42
N VAL A 337 19.48 -18.10 -0.49
CA VAL A 337 19.12 -18.82 -1.74
C VAL A 337 20.36 -19.08 -2.59
N LEU A 338 21.25 -18.09 -2.72
CA LEU A 338 22.48 -18.25 -3.49
C LEU A 338 23.43 -19.27 -2.89
N ARG A 339 23.64 -19.26 -1.56
CA ARG A 339 24.45 -20.29 -0.88
C ARG A 339 23.87 -21.68 -1.08
N LYS A 340 22.54 -21.82 -1.02
CA LYS A 340 21.85 -23.09 -1.26
C LYS A 340 22.10 -23.62 -2.68
N LEU A 341 22.16 -22.73 -3.67
CA LEU A 341 22.52 -23.04 -5.06
C LEU A 341 24.03 -23.20 -5.31
N GLY A 342 24.86 -23.20 -4.26
CA GLY A 342 26.32 -23.30 -4.39
C GLY A 342 26.99 -22.06 -5.00
N ARG A 343 26.31 -20.91 -4.97
CA ARG A 343 26.80 -19.62 -5.49
C ARG A 343 27.29 -18.74 -4.34
N ASP A 344 28.25 -17.87 -4.65
CA ASP A 344 28.75 -16.90 -3.68
C ASP A 344 27.66 -15.84 -3.38
N ALA A 345 27.23 -15.76 -2.12
CA ALA A 345 26.27 -14.76 -1.68
C ALA A 345 26.81 -13.33 -1.69
N SER A 346 28.13 -13.15 -1.62
CA SER A 346 28.77 -11.83 -1.74
C SER A 346 28.69 -11.28 -3.17
N ALA A 347 28.30 -12.10 -4.14
CA ALA A 347 28.19 -11.72 -5.54
C ALA A 347 26.95 -10.85 -5.88
N VAL A 348 25.99 -10.70 -4.96
CA VAL A 348 24.82 -9.82 -5.22
C VAL A 348 25.26 -8.37 -5.27
N LYS A 349 25.23 -7.78 -6.46
CA LYS A 349 25.52 -6.35 -6.63
C LYS A 349 24.24 -5.52 -6.50
N TYR A 350 24.25 -4.59 -5.54
CA TYR A 350 23.22 -3.56 -5.45
C TYR A 350 23.38 -2.53 -6.56
N VAL A 351 22.26 -2.18 -7.17
CA VAL A 351 22.15 -1.10 -8.14
C VAL A 351 20.93 -0.26 -7.79
N GLY A 352 21.15 1.02 -7.49
CA GLY A 352 20.07 1.92 -7.15
C GLY A 352 20.58 3.29 -6.72
N ARG A 353 19.73 4.04 -6.02
CA ARG A 353 20.13 5.32 -5.42
C ARG A 353 21.01 5.07 -4.19
N CYS A 354 21.92 6.00 -3.89
CA CYS A 354 22.58 6.05 -2.58
C CYS A 354 21.55 6.17 -1.45
N GLU A 355 22.00 5.92 -0.23
CA GLU A 355 21.26 6.23 0.99
C GLU A 355 20.83 7.70 0.99
N ALA A 356 19.59 7.94 1.41
CA ALA A 356 19.04 9.28 1.44
C ALA A 356 18.17 9.49 2.69
N PRO A 357 18.18 10.70 3.27
CA PRO A 357 17.28 11.06 4.37
C PRO A 357 15.84 11.30 3.90
N MET A 358 15.64 11.49 2.59
CA MET A 358 14.34 11.75 1.97
C MET A 358 13.94 10.60 1.04
N PRO A 359 12.63 10.34 0.83
CA PRO A 359 12.17 9.30 -0.09
C PRO A 359 12.60 9.50 -1.55
N ALA A 360 12.60 10.75 -2.01
CA ALA A 360 13.00 11.10 -3.36
C ALA A 360 13.53 12.54 -3.41
N PRO A 361 14.42 12.87 -4.36
CA PRO A 361 14.85 14.25 -4.57
C PRO A 361 13.71 15.11 -5.12
N GLY A 362 13.57 16.34 -4.61
CA GLY A 362 12.65 17.36 -5.15
C GLY A 362 13.15 18.05 -6.43
N VAL A 363 14.40 17.82 -6.83
CA VAL A 363 15.01 18.42 -8.02
C VAL A 363 14.98 17.44 -9.19
N GLY A 364 14.30 17.82 -10.28
CA GLY A 364 14.13 16.95 -11.45
C GLY A 364 15.43 16.47 -12.10
N LYS A 365 16.51 17.28 -12.08
CA LYS A 365 17.83 16.88 -12.58
C LYS A 365 18.42 15.74 -11.73
N ALA A 366 18.42 15.88 -10.41
CA ALA A 366 18.87 14.85 -9.49
C ALA A 366 18.00 13.58 -9.59
N HIS A 367 16.68 13.73 -9.76
CA HIS A 367 15.79 12.61 -9.98
C HIS A 367 16.16 11.80 -11.24
N ARG A 368 16.48 12.46 -12.36
CA ARG A 368 16.86 11.83 -13.63
C ARG A 368 18.22 11.15 -13.60
N ALA A 369 19.13 11.55 -12.71
CA ALA A 369 20.46 10.96 -12.56
C ALA A 369 20.46 9.57 -11.87
N CYS A 370 19.31 8.92 -11.74
CA CYS A 370 19.15 7.65 -11.04
C CYS A 370 19.80 6.46 -11.80
N PRO A 371 20.71 5.69 -11.17
CA PRO A 371 21.33 4.50 -11.77
C PRO A 371 20.37 3.34 -12.02
N ALA A 372 19.27 3.27 -11.28
CA ALA A 372 18.29 2.17 -11.35
C ALA A 372 17.57 2.06 -12.70
N ARG A 373 17.70 3.07 -13.56
CA ARG A 373 17.16 3.10 -14.92
C ARG A 373 18.18 2.62 -15.97
N SER A 374 19.31 2.08 -15.52
CA SER A 374 20.37 1.51 -16.35
C SER A 374 20.50 0.02 -16.05
N ILE A 375 20.68 -0.80 -17.09
CA ILE A 375 21.08 -2.21 -17.03
C ILE A 375 22.58 -2.37 -16.77
N ASP A 376 23.34 -1.31 -17.09
CA ASP A 376 24.79 -1.30 -16.93
C ASP A 376 25.33 -0.16 -16.03
N PRO A 377 24.82 0.02 -14.81
CA PRO A 377 25.42 0.96 -13.87
C PRO A 377 26.55 0.25 -13.12
N SER A 378 27.77 0.71 -13.35
CA SER A 378 28.94 0.39 -12.54
C SER A 378 28.99 1.18 -11.21
N ALA A 379 28.01 2.06 -10.95
CA ALA A 379 28.05 3.02 -9.85
C ALA A 379 26.74 3.12 -9.07
N VAL A 380 26.86 3.28 -7.76
CA VAL A 380 25.87 3.95 -6.91
C VAL A 380 26.02 5.46 -7.18
N ALA A 381 24.97 6.16 -7.60
CA ALA A 381 25.09 7.60 -7.89
C ALA A 381 24.95 8.41 -6.60
N PRO A 382 25.97 9.20 -6.20
CA PRO A 382 25.81 10.17 -5.13
C PRO A 382 24.74 11.21 -5.51
N LEU A 383 23.90 11.57 -4.54
CA LEU A 383 22.96 12.68 -4.66
C LEU A 383 23.76 13.99 -4.58
N ASP A 384 24.21 14.53 -5.70
CA ASP A 384 24.74 15.90 -5.73
C ASP A 384 23.56 16.89 -5.78
N MET A 385 23.24 17.47 -4.61
CA MET A 385 22.22 18.51 -4.44
C MET A 385 22.77 19.91 -4.74
N THR A 386 24.05 20.06 -5.08
CA THR A 386 24.69 21.37 -5.29
C THR A 386 24.70 21.76 -6.77
N THR A 387 23.57 22.24 -7.28
CA THR A 387 23.66 23.09 -8.48
C THR A 387 24.29 24.42 -8.08
N LYS A 388 25.58 24.61 -8.41
CA LYS A 388 26.17 25.93 -8.58
C LYS A 388 25.20 26.78 -9.41
N THR A 389 24.68 27.85 -8.83
CA THR A 389 24.09 28.97 -9.55
C THR A 389 25.09 29.39 -10.63
N GLN A 390 24.80 29.06 -11.89
CA GLN A 390 25.39 29.79 -13.01
C GLN A 390 24.78 31.20 -12.97
N THR A 391 25.45 32.11 -12.28
CA THR A 391 25.27 33.54 -12.51
C THR A 391 25.80 33.85 -13.90
N SER A 392 24.93 33.78 -14.90
CA SER A 392 25.16 34.44 -16.17
C SER A 392 25.09 35.95 -15.91
N HIS A 393 26.24 36.60 -15.78
CA HIS A 393 26.32 38.06 -15.86
C HIS A 393 25.97 38.49 -17.29
N SER A 394 24.71 38.81 -17.54
CA SER A 394 24.32 39.71 -18.62
C SER A 394 24.21 41.11 -18.04
N SER A 395 25.23 41.93 -18.31
CA SER A 395 25.28 43.35 -18.06
C SER A 395 24.16 44.08 -18.79
N PHE A 396 23.23 44.73 -18.09
CA PHE A 396 22.47 45.88 -18.62
C PHE A 396 21.84 46.67 -17.46
N PHE A 397 21.95 48.00 -17.55
CA PHE A 397 21.36 49.08 -16.72
C PHE A 397 22.19 49.68 -15.57
N PRO A 398 22.08 51.01 -15.34
CA PRO A 398 23.22 51.93 -15.42
C PRO A 398 23.63 52.54 -14.07
N ARG A 399 24.88 53.00 -14.03
CA ARG A 399 25.49 53.70 -12.89
C ARG A 399 24.74 55.00 -12.57
N ILE A 400 24.21 55.08 -11.35
CA ILE A 400 24.00 56.35 -10.64
C ILE A 400 24.96 56.33 -9.45
N GLY A 401 25.91 57.26 -9.46
CA GLY A 401 26.98 57.34 -8.47
C GLY A 401 26.55 58.05 -7.19
N PHE A 402 27.17 57.66 -6.08
CA PHE A 402 27.45 58.59 -4.99
C PHE A 402 28.86 58.35 -4.43
N ARG A 403 29.47 59.46 -4.05
CA ARG A 403 30.90 59.68 -3.79
C ARG A 403 31.40 59.03 -2.49
N SER A 404 32.69 58.73 -2.52
CA SER A 404 33.52 58.29 -1.40
C SER A 404 33.67 59.36 -0.31
N ALA A 405 33.68 58.94 0.95
CA ALA A 405 34.46 59.58 2.01
C ALA A 405 35.20 58.47 2.77
N SER A 406 36.53 58.56 2.81
CA SER A 406 37.42 57.65 3.51
C SER A 406 37.56 58.01 4.99
N LYS A 407 37.73 57.00 5.87
CA LYS A 407 38.73 56.97 6.97
C LYS A 407 38.68 55.65 7.76
N GLY A 408 39.81 54.94 7.70
CA GLY A 408 40.44 54.00 8.66
C GLY A 408 39.62 53.14 9.64
N ALA A 409 39.69 51.82 9.46
CA ALA A 409 39.80 50.82 10.54
C ALA A 409 40.49 49.54 9.99
N PRO A 410 41.36 48.85 10.76
CA PRO A 410 42.13 47.70 10.28
C PRO A 410 41.26 46.42 10.18
N ALA A 411 41.68 45.51 9.29
CA ALA A 411 41.01 44.24 9.02
C ALA A 411 41.11 43.25 10.20
N PRO A 412 40.09 42.40 10.43
CA PRO A 412 40.15 41.35 11.44
C PRO A 412 41.09 40.19 11.00
N PRO A 413 41.73 39.48 11.95
CA PRO A 413 42.61 38.36 11.65
C PRO A 413 41.85 37.12 11.15
N PRO A 414 42.52 36.22 10.40
CA PRO A 414 41.91 35.01 9.84
C PRO A 414 41.55 33.98 10.93
N PRO A 415 40.55 33.10 10.68
CA PRO A 415 40.11 32.10 11.65
C PRO A 415 41.19 31.05 11.91
N GLN A 416 41.40 30.74 13.18
CA GLN A 416 42.31 29.68 13.65
C GLN A 416 41.67 28.29 13.43
N GLN A 417 42.49 27.32 13.01
CA GLN A 417 42.11 25.90 12.94
C GLN A 417 41.87 25.34 14.34
N PRO A 418 40.89 24.45 14.54
CA PRO A 418 40.73 23.74 15.81
C PRO A 418 41.82 22.66 15.94
N PRO A 419 42.27 22.35 17.17
CA PRO A 419 43.23 21.28 17.42
C PRO A 419 42.57 19.90 17.30
N ASP A 420 43.37 18.95 16.82
CA ASP A 420 43.13 17.50 16.92
C ASP A 420 43.19 17.09 18.40
N ASP A 421 42.18 16.36 18.87
CA ASP A 421 42.31 15.37 19.94
C ASP A 421 41.11 14.40 19.89
N ASP A 422 41.44 13.11 19.88
CA ASP A 422 40.56 11.94 19.89
C ASP A 422 39.90 11.70 21.27
N ASP A 423 38.83 10.88 21.25
CA ASP A 423 38.22 10.13 22.36
C ASP A 423 37.47 10.89 23.48
N ASP A 424 36.16 11.14 23.30
CA ASP A 424 35.09 10.72 24.25
C ASP A 424 33.68 11.14 23.75
N TRP A 425 32.85 10.20 23.29
CA TRP A 425 31.42 10.45 23.00
C TRP A 425 30.53 9.48 23.77
N PHE A 426 30.59 9.49 25.11
CA PHE A 426 29.47 9.05 25.95
C PHE A 426 29.57 9.68 27.36
N THR A 427 28.85 10.78 27.59
CA THR A 427 28.52 11.24 28.96
C THR A 427 27.02 11.54 29.02
N PRO A 428 26.24 10.82 29.86
CA PRO A 428 24.82 11.14 30.04
C PRO A 428 24.67 12.43 30.86
N TYR A 429 23.82 13.32 30.36
CA TYR A 429 23.46 14.57 31.04
C TYR A 429 22.59 14.29 32.27
N ASN A 430 23.09 14.59 33.47
CA ASN A 430 22.38 14.51 34.76
C ASN A 430 22.15 15.91 35.35
N GLY A 431 21.46 16.78 34.62
CA GLY A 431 20.99 18.09 35.14
C GLY A 431 19.56 18.02 35.69
N PRO A 432 19.22 18.73 36.78
CA PRO A 432 17.86 18.73 37.33
C PRO A 432 16.88 19.46 36.39
N TYR A 433 15.74 18.82 36.12
CA TYR A 433 14.61 19.46 35.43
C TYR A 433 13.90 20.41 36.40
N GLU A 434 13.93 21.71 36.13
CA GLU A 434 13.03 22.67 36.77
C GLU A 434 11.67 22.69 36.06
N VAL A 435 10.59 22.48 36.81
CA VAL A 435 9.21 22.55 36.34
C VAL A 435 8.72 24.00 36.47
N PRO A 436 8.09 24.60 35.43
CA PRO A 436 7.48 25.92 35.52
C PRO A 436 6.45 26.01 36.66
N THR A 437 6.45 27.13 37.38
CA THR A 437 5.71 27.37 38.62
C THR A 437 4.19 27.56 38.47
N ASP A 438 3.62 27.27 37.31
CA ASP A 438 2.18 27.44 37.00
C ASP A 438 1.37 26.12 36.91
N MET A 439 1.94 24.99 37.31
CA MET A 439 1.17 23.76 37.60
C MET A 439 1.25 23.37 39.08
N GLN A 440 0.47 24.05 39.92
CA GLN A 440 0.21 23.60 41.29
C GLN A 440 -0.89 22.53 41.30
N HIS A 441 -0.52 21.30 41.67
CA HIS A 441 -1.48 20.27 42.09
C HIS A 441 -2.13 20.66 43.44
N PRO A 442 -3.38 20.25 43.71
CA PRO A 442 -4.02 20.47 45.01
C PRO A 442 -3.38 19.64 46.14
N HIS A 443 -3.51 20.15 47.36
CA HIS A 443 -2.94 19.65 48.62
C HIS A 443 -3.25 18.17 48.94
N PRO A 444 -2.39 17.51 49.75
CA PRO A 444 -2.53 16.10 50.11
C PRO A 444 -3.61 15.91 51.18
N GLY A 445 -4.84 15.71 50.73
CA GLY A 445 -6.00 15.35 51.56
C GLY A 445 -6.93 14.31 50.92
N ASP A 446 -6.90 14.16 49.60
CA ASP A 446 -7.78 13.25 48.87
C ASP A 446 -6.99 12.07 48.28
N ARG A 447 -6.53 11.17 49.15
CA ARG A 447 -6.22 9.79 48.76
C ARG A 447 -7.36 8.92 49.24
N ASP A 448 -8.40 8.78 48.42
CA ASP A 448 -9.35 7.65 48.41
C ASP A 448 -10.46 7.87 47.37
N SER A 449 -10.14 7.84 46.06
CA SER A 449 -11.20 7.76 45.05
C SER A 449 -10.77 7.31 43.65
N TRP A 450 -9.78 6.41 43.50
CA TRP A 450 -9.51 5.76 42.20
C TRP A 450 -9.12 4.28 42.35
N GLY A 451 -9.81 3.59 43.27
CA GLY A 451 -9.67 2.15 43.51
C GLY A 451 -10.97 1.43 43.86
N ALA A 452 -12.13 2.10 43.80
CA ALA A 452 -13.42 1.55 44.26
C ALA A 452 -14.48 1.46 43.14
N GLY A 453 -14.06 1.31 41.88
CA GLY A 453 -14.96 1.16 40.72
C GLY A 453 -14.97 -0.23 40.08
N LEU A 454 -14.16 -1.16 40.57
CA LEU A 454 -13.98 -2.50 39.97
C LEU A 454 -14.26 -3.66 40.94
N HIS A 455 -14.77 -3.38 42.14
CA HIS A 455 -15.15 -4.40 43.13
C HIS A 455 -16.65 -4.46 43.46
N SER A 456 -17.50 -3.67 42.79
CA SER A 456 -18.97 -3.63 43.02
C SER A 456 -19.81 -4.09 41.81
N ALA A 457 -19.25 -4.95 40.95
CA ALA A 457 -19.97 -5.56 39.83
C ALA A 457 -19.86 -7.10 39.79
N MET A 458 -19.50 -7.72 40.92
CA MET A 458 -19.40 -9.18 41.08
C MET A 458 -20.14 -9.72 42.32
N GLN A 459 -21.08 -8.97 42.86
CA GLN A 459 -21.99 -9.44 43.92
C GLN A 459 -23.40 -8.92 43.62
N ASN A 460 -24.10 -9.63 42.74
CA ASN A 460 -25.56 -9.75 42.69
C ASN A 460 -25.92 -10.57 41.45
N GLU A 461 -25.82 -11.89 41.55
CA GLU A 461 -26.70 -12.76 40.78
C GLU A 461 -27.41 -13.68 41.77
N ASP A 462 -28.72 -13.46 41.88
CA ASP A 462 -29.66 -14.37 42.49
C ASP A 462 -29.63 -15.70 41.75
N VAL A 463 -29.33 -16.75 42.51
CA VAL A 463 -29.30 -18.14 42.08
C VAL A 463 -30.72 -18.64 41.83
N LEU A 464 -30.98 -19.15 40.63
CA LEU A 464 -32.05 -20.13 40.37
C LEU A 464 -31.41 -21.43 39.84
N PRO A 465 -31.82 -22.61 40.35
CA PRO A 465 -31.07 -23.85 40.12
C PRO A 465 -31.36 -24.48 38.75
N GLY A 466 -30.31 -24.94 38.09
CA GLY A 466 -30.38 -25.87 36.96
C GLY A 466 -30.45 -27.33 37.43
N PRO A 467 -31.03 -28.25 36.65
CA PRO A 467 -31.21 -29.64 37.05
C PRO A 467 -29.93 -30.46 36.91
N GLU A 468 -29.72 -31.35 37.89
CA GLU A 468 -28.65 -32.34 37.96
C GLU A 468 -28.75 -33.38 36.82
N TYR A 469 -27.60 -33.76 36.26
CA TYR A 469 -27.44 -34.96 35.44
C TYR A 469 -26.67 -36.01 36.24
N GLU A 470 -27.37 -37.05 36.69
CA GLU A 470 -26.76 -38.29 37.20
C GLU A 470 -26.18 -39.12 36.04
N GLN A 471 -24.96 -39.61 36.23
CA GLN A 471 -24.43 -40.74 35.48
C GLN A 471 -24.98 -42.05 36.06
N ARG A 472 -25.52 -42.92 35.20
CA ARG A 472 -25.56 -44.37 35.45
C ARG A 472 -25.33 -45.19 34.19
N ASP A 473 -24.57 -46.25 34.41
CA ASP A 473 -24.09 -47.28 33.49
C ASP A 473 -25.18 -48.10 32.79
N GLY A 474 -24.79 -48.64 31.62
CA GLY A 474 -24.98 -50.07 31.33
C GLY A 474 -26.21 -50.50 30.52
N GLY A 475 -25.94 -51.20 29.40
CA GLY A 475 -26.75 -52.36 29.01
C GLY A 475 -27.57 -52.27 27.71
N GLN A 476 -27.05 -52.93 26.67
CA GLN A 476 -27.72 -53.78 25.66
C GLN A 476 -29.21 -53.56 25.30
N GLY A 477 -29.51 -53.51 24.00
CA GLY A 477 -30.84 -53.87 23.51
C GLY A 477 -31.14 -53.47 22.07
N GLN A 478 -31.40 -54.47 21.22
CA GLN A 478 -31.84 -54.39 19.83
C GLN A 478 -33.21 -53.69 19.67
N GLY A 479 -33.55 -53.22 18.46
CA GLY A 479 -34.96 -53.01 18.11
C GLY A 479 -35.22 -52.06 16.95
N GLU A 480 -35.69 -52.63 15.85
CA GLU A 480 -36.24 -51.98 14.67
C GLU A 480 -37.44 -51.06 14.97
N GLY A 481 -37.82 -50.17 14.04
CA GLY A 481 -39.23 -49.72 13.99
C GLY A 481 -39.52 -48.34 13.44
N ARG A 482 -39.68 -48.30 12.12
CA ARG A 482 -40.55 -47.43 11.30
C ARG A 482 -41.55 -46.48 12.01
N GLY A 483 -41.57 -45.24 11.51
CA GLY A 483 -42.79 -44.66 10.91
C GLY A 483 -43.64 -43.73 11.79
N GLY A 484 -44.07 -42.60 11.24
CA GLY A 484 -45.16 -41.82 11.85
C GLY A 484 -45.17 -40.33 11.53
N SER A 485 -45.52 -39.98 10.29
CA SER A 485 -45.97 -38.64 9.92
C SER A 485 -47.23 -38.25 10.70
N ILE A 486 -47.27 -37.08 11.34
CA ILE A 486 -48.51 -36.30 11.50
C ILE A 486 -48.27 -34.82 11.22
N ARG A 487 -49.16 -34.29 10.40
CA ARG A 487 -49.23 -32.95 9.81
C ARG A 487 -50.39 -32.19 10.47
N ARG A 488 -50.31 -30.85 10.44
CA ARG A 488 -51.34 -29.82 10.75
C ARG A 488 -51.35 -29.40 12.24
N ARG A 489 -51.52 -28.12 12.60
CA ARG A 489 -52.35 -27.07 11.97
C ARG A 489 -51.94 -25.68 12.46
N ASN A 490 -52.14 -24.68 11.59
CA ASN A 490 -52.03 -23.24 11.84
C ASN A 490 -52.96 -22.71 12.94
N THR A 491 -52.47 -21.69 13.67
CA THR A 491 -53.23 -20.53 14.22
C THR A 491 -52.24 -19.36 14.39
N HIS A 492 -52.16 -18.41 13.45
CA HIS A 492 -52.71 -17.04 13.57
C HIS A 492 -52.62 -16.39 14.95
N GLY A 493 -51.70 -15.43 15.09
CA GLY A 493 -51.64 -14.45 16.18
C GLY A 493 -50.88 -13.20 15.72
N ARG A 494 -51.61 -12.12 15.45
CA ARG A 494 -51.09 -10.78 15.11
C ARG A 494 -50.42 -10.14 16.33
N ALA A 495 -49.28 -9.49 16.14
CA ALA A 495 -48.89 -8.30 16.91
C ALA A 495 -48.07 -7.35 16.03
N ARG A 496 -48.64 -6.17 15.75
CA ARG A 496 -47.94 -5.00 15.22
C ARG A 496 -47.37 -4.21 16.40
N ALA A 497 -46.14 -3.75 16.31
CA ALA A 497 -45.71 -2.50 16.93
C ALA A 497 -44.63 -1.87 16.04
N ALA A 498 -44.99 -0.73 15.45
CA ALA A 498 -44.11 0.16 14.74
C ALA A 498 -43.70 1.28 15.72
N SER A 499 -42.43 1.66 15.73
CA SER A 499 -41.98 2.92 16.31
C SER A 499 -41.12 3.66 15.28
N THR A 500 -41.79 4.52 14.51
CA THR A 500 -41.20 5.54 13.66
C THR A 500 -40.90 6.78 14.50
N VAL A 501 -39.63 7.22 14.52
CA VAL A 501 -39.21 8.53 15.05
C VAL A 501 -38.94 9.45 13.85
N PRO A 502 -39.60 10.62 13.72
CA PRO A 502 -39.30 11.59 12.66
C PRO A 502 -38.18 12.56 13.08
N PRO A 503 -37.38 13.10 12.14
CA PRO A 503 -36.34 14.08 12.44
C PRO A 503 -36.91 15.51 12.57
N ALA A 504 -36.33 16.30 13.48
CA ALA A 504 -36.64 17.72 13.68
C ALA A 504 -35.99 18.63 12.60
N PRO A 505 -36.58 19.80 12.28
CA PRO A 505 -36.18 20.62 11.14
C PRO A 505 -35.01 21.57 11.42
N LEU A 506 -34.16 21.76 10.41
CA LEU A 506 -33.06 22.73 10.36
C LEU A 506 -33.58 24.18 10.29
N SER A 507 -33.22 25.00 11.26
CA SER A 507 -33.41 26.46 11.24
C SER A 507 -32.36 27.15 10.35
N ARG A 508 -32.83 27.97 9.42
CA ARG A 508 -32.04 28.92 8.62
C ARG A 508 -31.47 30.03 9.51
N LEU A 509 -30.17 30.28 9.41
CA LEU A 509 -29.58 31.58 9.73
C LEU A 509 -28.85 32.09 8.48
N ALA A 510 -29.39 33.18 7.94
CA ALA A 510 -28.75 33.98 6.91
C ALA A 510 -27.97 35.12 7.59
N SER A 511 -26.68 35.24 7.31
CA SER A 511 -25.94 36.49 7.51
C SER A 511 -24.97 36.74 6.36
N ARG A 512 -25.28 37.82 5.66
CA ARG A 512 -24.54 38.62 4.68
C ARG A 512 -23.00 38.51 4.70
N GLY A 513 -22.42 38.51 3.50
CA GLY A 513 -21.24 39.36 3.21
C GLY A 513 -20.15 38.77 2.30
N ASN A 514 -19.97 39.43 1.15
CA ASN A 514 -18.79 39.47 0.26
C ASN A 514 -18.44 38.27 -0.66
N ARG A 515 -18.80 38.45 -1.94
CA ARG A 515 -18.20 37.80 -3.11
C ARG A 515 -16.98 38.60 -3.62
N PRO A 516 -15.95 37.95 -4.18
CA PRO A 516 -15.13 38.51 -5.23
C PRO A 516 -15.47 37.93 -6.61
N LYS A 517 -15.54 38.86 -7.56
CA LYS A 517 -15.63 38.81 -9.03
C LYS A 517 -15.26 37.49 -9.75
N MET A 518 -16.21 36.97 -10.53
CA MET A 518 -15.95 36.06 -11.66
C MET A 518 -15.48 36.84 -12.89
N TRP A 519 -14.43 36.35 -13.54
CA TRP A 519 -14.08 36.64 -14.92
C TRP A 519 -14.96 35.81 -15.87
N SER A 520 -15.61 36.47 -16.83
CA SER A 520 -16.27 35.82 -17.97
C SER A 520 -15.28 35.62 -19.13
N PRO A 521 -15.40 34.53 -19.92
CA PRO A 521 -14.51 34.23 -21.03
C PRO A 521 -14.95 34.91 -22.33
N ALA A 522 -13.96 35.37 -23.10
CA ALA A 522 -14.12 35.95 -24.43
C ALA A 522 -14.58 34.91 -25.46
N ARG A 523 -15.50 35.33 -26.35
CA ARG A 523 -15.81 34.65 -27.62
C ARG A 523 -14.95 35.23 -28.75
N PRO A 524 -14.59 34.45 -29.77
CA PRO A 524 -13.77 34.89 -30.89
C PRO A 524 -14.60 35.63 -31.95
N LYS A 525 -13.99 36.61 -32.62
CA LYS A 525 -14.43 37.11 -33.92
C LYS A 525 -13.35 36.91 -34.97
N SER A 526 -13.84 36.59 -36.14
CA SER A 526 -13.25 36.21 -37.42
C SER A 526 -12.35 37.25 -38.09
N LEU A 527 -11.40 36.71 -38.87
CA LEU A 527 -10.95 37.12 -40.21
C LEU A 527 -10.62 38.61 -40.46
N SER A 528 -9.32 38.91 -40.56
CA SER A 528 -8.62 39.35 -41.79
C SER A 528 -7.13 39.46 -41.50
#